data_AF-A0A3N5I4K6-F1
#
_entry.id   AF-A0A3N5I4K6-F1
#
_cell.length_a   1.000
_cell.length_b   1.000
_cell.length_c   1.000
_cell.angle_alpha   90.00
_cell.angle_beta   90.00
_cell.angle_gamma   90.00
#
_symmetry.space_group_name_H-M   'P 1'
#
loop_
_entity.id
_entity.type
_entity.pdbx_description
1 polymer ?
#
loop_
_entity_poly.entity_id
_entity_poly.type
_entity_poly.pdbx_seq_one_letter_code
_entity_poly.pdbx_strand_id
1 'polypeptide(L)'
;MNLLDLAILIFVVLIAVRGFYRGIIQEAATLIGIIASFFLAFYYYNELARFLFRFTQNYLVTLYFFSFLLLLALSFFLFRALGLLIKKIVQFTLFGWADRILGGVFGLIKGGWWFFS
;
A
#
# COMPACT_ATOMS: atom_id res chain seq x y z
N MET A 1 7.99 11.22 36.74
CA MET A 1 7.11 10.30 35.99
C MET A 1 7.73 8.92 36.07
N ASN A 2 6.95 7.88 36.33
CA ASN A 2 7.52 6.55 36.57
C ASN A 2 8.19 6.02 35.29
N LEU A 3 9.18 5.13 35.43
CA LEU A 3 9.79 4.42 34.30
C LEU A 3 8.71 3.69 33.46
N LEU A 4 7.66 3.25 34.14
CA LEU A 4 6.44 2.69 33.54
C LEU A 4 5.70 3.70 32.64
N ASP A 5 5.49 4.94 33.08
CA ASP A 5 4.81 5.96 32.27
C ASP A 5 5.59 6.28 30.99
N LEU A 6 6.92 6.38 31.10
CA LEU A 6 7.80 6.64 29.96
C LEU A 6 7.74 5.49 28.93
N ALA A 7 7.75 4.24 29.41
CA ALA A 7 7.68 3.07 28.54
C ALA A 7 6.34 2.99 27.78
N ILE A 8 5.22 3.28 28.47
CA ILE A 8 3.88 3.31 27.86
C ILE A 8 3.79 4.43 26.81
N LEU A 9 4.29 5.63 27.13
CA LEU A 9 4.27 6.77 26.21
C LEU A 9 5.00 6.45 24.90
N ILE A 10 6.20 5.89 24.98
CA ILE A 10 6.99 5.48 23.81
C ILE A 10 6.21 4.47 22.97
N PHE A 11 5.58 3.48 23.60
CA PHE A 11 4.82 2.44 22.91
C PHE A 11 3.61 3.02 22.17
N VAL A 12 2.86 3.91 22.80
CA VAL A 12 1.69 4.58 22.19
C VAL A 12 2.11 5.46 21.02
N VAL A 13 3.15 6.28 21.18
CA VAL A 13 3.66 7.14 20.09
C VAL A 13 4.08 6.29 18.91
N LEU A 14 4.78 5.18 19.14
CA LEU A 14 5.17 4.27 18.07
C LEU A 14 3.95 3.70 17.34
N ILE A 15 2.92 3.22 18.05
CA ILE A 15 1.71 2.69 17.40
C ILE A 15 0.96 3.78 16.63
N ALA A 16 0.84 4.99 17.19
CA ALA A 16 0.17 6.11 16.55
C ALA A 16 0.87 6.53 15.24
N VAL A 17 2.18 6.71 15.29
CA VAL A 17 3.00 7.03 14.12
C VAL A 17 2.91 5.92 13.07
N ARG A 18 2.94 4.64 13.50
CA ARG A 18 2.76 3.48 12.62
C ARG A 18 1.39 3.48 11.92
N GLY A 19 0.32 3.82 12.64
CA GLY A 19 -1.03 3.90 12.08
C GLY A 19 -1.15 5.01 11.03
N PHE A 20 -0.59 6.18 11.34
CA PHE A 20 -0.67 7.37 10.49
C PHE A 20 0.01 7.19 9.14
N TYR A 21 1.28 6.76 9.11
CA TYR A 21 2.00 6.56 7.85
C TYR A 21 1.36 5.47 6.96
N ARG A 22 0.82 4.42 7.58
CA ARG A 22 0.13 3.34 6.85
C ARG A 22 -1.15 3.82 6.16
N GLY A 23 -1.91 4.70 6.82
CA GLY A 23 -3.13 5.28 6.27
C GLY A 23 -2.82 6.15 5.05
N ILE A 24 -1.88 7.10 5.21
CA ILE A 24 -1.56 8.07 4.15
C ILE A 24 -1.03 7.40 2.89
N ILE A 25 -0.10 6.45 3.02
CA ILE A 25 0.47 5.75 1.84
C ILE A 25 -0.62 4.97 1.11
N GLN A 26 -1.54 4.34 1.84
CA GLN A 26 -2.63 3.58 1.23
C GLN A 26 -3.63 4.49 0.51
N GLU A 27 -4.00 5.62 1.10
CA GLU A 27 -4.89 6.58 0.45
C GLU A 27 -4.25 7.19 -0.78
N ALA A 28 -2.99 7.63 -0.69
CA ALA A 28 -2.26 8.17 -1.82
C ALA A 28 -2.15 7.15 -2.97
N ALA A 29 -1.79 5.91 -2.68
CA ALA A 29 -1.71 4.85 -3.69
C ALA A 29 -3.08 4.55 -4.34
N THR A 30 -4.16 4.62 -3.56
CA THR A 30 -5.52 4.41 -4.08
C THR A 30 -5.94 5.55 -5.02
N LEU A 31 -5.69 6.80 -4.63
CA LEU A 31 -5.99 7.98 -5.45
C LEU A 31 -5.19 7.97 -6.75
N ILE A 32 -3.88 7.74 -6.66
CA ILE A 32 -3.00 7.65 -7.83
C ILE A 32 -3.44 6.49 -8.73
N GLY A 33 -3.79 5.34 -8.15
CA GLY A 33 -4.26 4.18 -8.89
C GLY A 33 -5.53 4.46 -9.69
N ILE A 34 -6.52 5.14 -9.08
CA ILE A 34 -7.76 5.53 -9.78
C ILE A 34 -7.46 6.44 -10.97
N ILE A 35 -6.64 7.46 -10.76
CA ILE A 35 -6.28 8.43 -11.82
C ILE A 35 -5.51 7.71 -12.93
N ALA A 36 -4.48 6.94 -12.59
CA ALA A 36 -3.65 6.23 -13.55
C ALA A 36 -4.43 5.18 -14.36
N SER A 37 -5.35 4.45 -13.73
CA SER A 37 -6.27 3.52 -14.41
C SER A 37 -7.14 4.21 -15.43
N PHE A 38 -7.69 5.38 -15.09
CA PHE A 38 -8.53 6.13 -16.00
C PHE A 38 -7.74 6.63 -17.21
N PHE A 39 -6.54 7.15 -17.00
CA PHE A 39 -5.63 7.55 -18.08
C PHE A 39 -5.26 6.37 -18.99
N LEU A 40 -4.90 5.22 -18.43
CA LEU A 40 -4.58 4.03 -19.22
C LEU A 40 -5.79 3.54 -20.02
N ALA A 41 -6.96 3.47 -19.41
CA ALA A 41 -8.18 3.06 -20.10
C ALA A 41 -8.50 4.02 -21.26
N PHE A 42 -8.40 5.33 -21.03
CA PHE A 42 -8.66 6.33 -22.06
C PHE A 42 -7.63 6.33 -23.20
N TYR A 43 -6.38 5.92 -22.94
CA TYR A 43 -5.39 5.83 -24.00
C TYR A 43 -5.55 4.54 -24.84
N TYR A 44 -5.76 3.39 -24.19
CA TYR A 44 -5.70 2.08 -24.84
C TYR A 44 -7.06 1.53 -25.31
N TYR A 45 -8.21 2.14 -24.95
CA TYR A 45 -9.52 1.61 -25.33
C TYR A 45 -9.70 1.47 -26.84
N ASN A 46 -9.14 2.40 -27.63
CA ASN A 46 -9.27 2.38 -29.09
C ASN A 46 -8.54 1.19 -29.74
N GLU A 47 -7.37 0.83 -29.23
CA GLU A 47 -6.61 -0.32 -29.73
C GLU A 47 -7.32 -1.62 -29.36
N LEU A 48 -7.78 -1.73 -28.12
CA LEU A 48 -8.45 -2.93 -27.63
C LEU A 48 -9.80 -3.16 -28.32
N ALA A 49 -10.58 -2.10 -28.57
CA ALA A 49 -11.82 -2.18 -29.32
C ALA A 49 -11.61 -2.66 -30.77
N ARG A 50 -10.57 -2.15 -31.45
CA ARG A 50 -10.22 -2.60 -32.81
C ARG A 50 -9.76 -4.05 -32.85
N PHE A 51 -9.04 -4.50 -31.82
CA PHE A 51 -8.64 -5.90 -31.69
C PHE A 51 -9.87 -6.81 -31.51
N LEU A 52 -10.78 -6.48 -30.59
CA LEU A 52 -12.02 -7.23 -30.37
C LEU A 52 -12.95 -7.23 -31.59
N PHE A 53 -12.99 -6.13 -32.36
CA PHE A 53 -13.84 -6.04 -33.54
C PHE A 53 -13.52 -7.10 -34.59
N ARG A 54 -12.23 -7.48 -34.71
CA ARG A 54 -11.79 -8.54 -35.62
C ARG A 54 -12.36 -9.92 -35.26
N PHE A 55 -12.69 -10.14 -33.99
CA PHE A 55 -13.19 -11.44 -33.51
C PHE A 55 -14.72 -11.51 -33.44
N THR A 56 -15.41 -10.37 -33.27
CA THR A 56 -16.83 -10.41 -32.87
C THR A 56 -17.80 -9.79 -33.89
N GLN A 57 -17.35 -9.10 -34.95
CA GLN A 57 -18.19 -8.43 -35.98
C GLN A 57 -19.44 -7.68 -35.43
N ASN A 58 -19.38 -7.24 -34.16
CA ASN A 58 -20.45 -6.55 -33.46
C ASN A 58 -20.37 -5.04 -33.72
N TYR A 59 -21.42 -4.30 -33.34
CA TYR A 59 -21.43 -2.84 -33.41
C TYR A 59 -20.21 -2.22 -32.70
N LEU A 60 -19.42 -1.46 -33.47
CA LEU A 60 -18.18 -0.82 -33.02
C LEU A 60 -18.37 0.02 -31.75
N VAL A 61 -19.46 0.78 -31.68
CA VAL A 61 -19.78 1.66 -30.54
C VAL A 61 -19.89 0.88 -29.23
N THR A 62 -20.55 -0.27 -29.25
CA THR A 62 -20.68 -1.15 -28.08
C THR A 62 -19.32 -1.70 -27.67
N LEU A 63 -18.48 -2.10 -28.64
CA LEU A 63 -17.13 -2.59 -28.35
C LEU A 63 -16.23 -1.54 -27.71
N TYR A 64 -16.28 -0.27 -28.15
CA TYR A 64 -15.50 0.79 -27.51
C TYR A 64 -15.86 0.97 -26.04
N PHE A 65 -17.16 0.94 -25.71
CA PHE A 65 -17.63 1.05 -24.33
C PHE A 65 -17.15 -0.14 -23.47
N PHE A 66 -17.32 -1.36 -23.99
CA PHE A 66 -16.86 -2.58 -23.30
C PHE A 66 -15.34 -2.62 -23.13
N SER A 67 -14.57 -2.25 -24.15
CA SER A 67 -13.10 -2.21 -24.09
C SER A 67 -12.59 -1.18 -23.08
N PHE A 68 -13.23 -0.01 -23.01
CA PHE A 68 -12.91 0.98 -21.99
C PHE A 68 -13.18 0.43 -20.58
N LEU A 69 -14.38 -0.16 -20.36
CA LEU A 69 -14.76 -0.69 -19.06
C LEU A 69 -13.83 -1.84 -18.62
N LEU A 70 -13.46 -2.70 -19.56
CA LEU A 70 -12.56 -3.83 -19.32
C LEU A 70 -11.16 -3.34 -18.96
N LEU A 71 -10.60 -2.39 -19.71
CA LEU A 71 -9.29 -1.80 -19.38
C LEU A 71 -9.29 -1.07 -18.06
N LEU A 72 -10.35 -0.31 -17.78
CA LEU A 72 -10.49 0.40 -16.51
C LEU A 72 -10.48 -0.58 -15.34
N ALA A 73 -11.27 -1.66 -15.43
CA ALA A 73 -11.30 -2.70 -14.41
C ALA A 73 -9.93 -3.39 -14.25
N LEU A 74 -9.32 -3.83 -15.36
CA LEU A 74 -8.07 -4.58 -15.34
C LEU A 74 -6.92 -3.74 -14.77
N SER A 75 -6.80 -2.50 -15.24
CA SER A 75 -5.79 -1.56 -14.74
C SER A 75 -6.04 -1.19 -13.27
N PHE A 76 -7.30 -0.99 -12.86
CA PHE A 76 -7.63 -0.69 -11.46
C PHE A 76 -7.23 -1.82 -10.53
N PHE A 77 -7.51 -3.08 -10.91
CA PHE A 77 -7.06 -4.24 -10.15
C PHE A 77 -5.52 -4.33 -10.09
N LEU A 78 -4.83 -4.05 -11.20
CA LEU A 78 -3.37 -4.00 -11.24
C LEU A 78 -2.79 -2.95 -10.29
N PHE A 79 -3.24 -1.69 -10.37
CA PHE A 79 -2.74 -0.63 -9.48
C PHE A 79 -3.10 -0.88 -8.02
N ARG A 80 -4.27 -1.45 -7.74
CA ARG A 80 -4.65 -1.85 -6.37
C ARG A 80 -3.73 -2.94 -5.84
N ALA A 81 -3.42 -3.96 -6.65
CA ALA A 81 -2.47 -5.01 -6.26
C ALA A 81 -1.07 -4.44 -6.03
N LEU A 82 -0.60 -3.55 -6.89
CA LEU A 82 0.68 -2.84 -6.73
C LEU A 82 0.72 -1.99 -5.46
N GLY A 83 -0.33 -1.22 -5.16
CA GLY A 83 -0.43 -0.43 -3.94
C GLY A 83 -0.39 -1.30 -2.68
N LEU A 84 -1.04 -2.46 -2.71
CA LEU A 84 -0.98 -3.45 -1.61
C LEU A 84 0.43 -4.04 -1.44
N LEU A 85 1.13 -4.33 -2.54
CA LEU A 85 2.51 -4.82 -2.51
C LEU A 85 3.46 -3.77 -1.93
N ILE A 86 3.38 -2.52 -2.41
CA ILE A 86 4.20 -1.41 -1.91
C ILE A 86 3.95 -1.22 -0.41
N LYS A 87 2.68 -1.22 0.02
CA LYS A 87 2.32 -1.17 1.44
C LYS A 87 3.02 -2.27 2.23
N LYS A 88 3.01 -3.50 1.73
CA LYS A 88 3.61 -4.66 2.42
C LYS A 88 5.14 -4.54 2.50
N ILE A 89 5.79 -4.04 1.46
CA ILE A 89 7.25 -3.80 1.43
C ILE A 89 7.62 -2.71 2.44
N VAL A 90 6.93 -1.57 2.40
CA VAL A 90 7.16 -0.46 3.33
C VAL A 90 6.94 -0.91 4.78
N GLN A 91 5.91 -1.74 5.01
CA GLN A 91 5.65 -2.35 6.31
C GLN A 91 6.73 -3.33 6.75
N PHE A 92 7.46 -3.96 5.84
CA PHE A 92 8.53 -4.86 6.22
C PHE A 92 9.81 -4.08 6.57
N THR A 93 10.18 -3.13 5.72
CA THR A 93 11.44 -2.37 5.84
C THR A 93 11.45 -1.41 7.03
N LEU A 94 10.39 -0.62 7.24
CA LEU A 94 10.34 0.35 8.34
C LEU A 94 10.24 -0.32 9.72
N PHE A 95 9.60 -1.49 9.79
CA PHE A 95 9.23 -2.10 11.06
C PHE A 95 10.31 -3.04 11.59
N GLY A 96 11.07 -3.71 10.71
CA GLY A 96 12.17 -4.58 11.13
C GLY A 96 13.35 -3.86 11.79
N TRP A 97 13.50 -2.55 11.55
CA TRP A 97 14.46 -1.70 12.25
C TRP A 97 13.93 -1.29 13.63
N ALA A 98 12.71 -0.75 13.70
CA ALA A 98 12.15 -0.22 14.95
C ALA A 98 12.08 -1.29 16.06
N ASP A 99 11.70 -2.52 15.73
CA ASP A 99 11.67 -3.62 16.70
C ASP A 99 13.08 -4.04 17.19
N ARG A 100 14.11 -3.92 16.33
CA ARG A 100 15.51 -4.18 16.72
C ARG A 100 16.03 -3.16 17.73
N ILE A 101 15.70 -1.87 17.56
CA ILE A 101 16.11 -0.84 18.52
C ILE A 101 15.42 -1.04 19.87
N LEU A 102 14.10 -1.27 19.87
CA LEU A 102 13.36 -1.50 21.11
C LEU A 102 13.87 -2.74 21.84
N GLY A 103 14.10 -3.84 21.12
CA GLY A 103 14.71 -5.06 21.69
C GLY A 103 16.10 -4.81 22.28
N GLY A 104 16.93 -3.99 21.62
CA GLY A 104 18.24 -3.60 22.12
C GLY A 104 18.16 -2.78 23.42
N VAL A 105 17.29 -1.79 23.49
CA VAL A 105 17.08 -0.97 24.68
C VAL A 105 16.52 -1.81 25.84
N PHE A 106 15.52 -2.65 25.59
CA PHE A 106 14.99 -3.57 26.60
C PHE A 106 16.05 -4.58 27.07
N GLY A 107 16.90 -5.08 26.17
CA GLY A 107 18.01 -5.97 26.50
C GLY A 107 19.05 -5.32 27.40
N LEU A 108 19.40 -4.04 27.16
CA LEU A 108 20.32 -3.30 28.01
C LEU A 108 19.74 -3.05 29.41
N ILE A 109 18.47 -2.69 29.51
CA ILE A 109 17.80 -2.45 30.80
C ILE A 109 17.69 -3.74 31.62
N LYS A 110 17.32 -4.87 30.98
CA LYS A 110 17.28 -6.18 31.66
C LYS A 110 18.67 -6.72 32.02
N GLY A 111 19.64 -6.55 31.13
CA GLY A 111 21.02 -7.00 31.34
C GLY A 111 21.71 -6.28 32.49
N GLY A 112 21.42 -4.99 32.69
CA GLY A 112 21.92 -4.22 33.83
C GLY A 112 21.40 -4.70 35.19
N TRP A 113 20.19 -5.27 35.24
CA TRP A 113 19.62 -5.78 36.49
C TRP A 113 20.25 -7.10 36.93
N TRP A 114 20.68 -7.94 35.99
CA TRP A 114 21.30 -9.24 36.32
C TRP A 114 22.75 -9.10 36.82
N PHE A 115 23.40 -7.97 36.57
CA PHE A 115 24.78 -7.72 37.03
C PHE A 115 24.87 -7.23 38.48
N PHE A 116 23.72 -6.91 39.11
CA PHE A 116 23.64 -6.32 40.46
C PHE A 116 22.91 -7.22 41.49
N SER A 117 22.63 -8.49 41.18
CA SER A 117 22.05 -9.47 42.11
C SER A 117 22.96 -10.66 42.34
#